data_AF-Q2H7T3-F1
#
_entry.id   AF-Q2H7T3-F1
#
_cell.length_a   1.000
_cell.length_b   1.000
_cell.length_c   1.000
_cell.angle_alpha   90.00
_cell.angle_beta   90.00
_cell.angle_gamma   90.00
#
_symmetry.space_group_name_H-M   'P 1'
#
loop_
_entity.id
_entity.type
_entity.pdbx_description
1 polymer ?
#
loop_
_entity_poly.entity_id
_entity_poly.type
_entity_poly.pdbx_seq_one_letter_code
_entity_poly.pdbx_strand_id
1 'polypeptide(L)'
;MWKLLLFLVPLVLPGTAALVSRGSAGQRPIDRFSVNDETRCKVSHVTRYDMARKRNPVFFSTSPLDDLEQPSIEPMNSTAGEQWEFDGVSEDGMQAFVFGFYRDPNFSFFGAGNLRVYAEFAFANGSRYAIVDYAEESTIESCPHTGTRGIWKADDWAYMFEISADMSQTRITVSNPEAEITVLMASISPPRTSFLLDRACPRGRSGRRCHDLRRDVVMVGNGRA
;
A
#
# COMPACT_ATOMS: atom_id res chain seq x y z
N MET A 1 -24.69 -19.83 23.89
CA MET A 1 -26.08 -20.00 23.41
C MET A 1 -26.04 -19.85 21.90
N TRP A 2 -26.55 -20.85 21.17
CA TRP A 2 -26.43 -21.01 19.72
C TRP A 2 -27.20 -19.93 18.95
N LYS A 3 -26.77 -19.60 17.72
CA LYS A 3 -27.69 -19.52 16.58
C LYS A 3 -26.99 -19.58 15.22
N LEU A 4 -27.21 -20.73 14.59
CA LEU A 4 -27.17 -21.02 13.16
C LEU A 4 -28.16 -20.08 12.42
N LEU A 5 -27.76 -19.52 11.28
CA LEU A 5 -28.69 -19.15 10.22
C LEU A 5 -28.09 -19.51 8.87
N LEU A 6 -28.61 -20.62 8.32
CA LEU A 6 -28.52 -20.97 6.91
C LEU A 6 -29.31 -19.96 6.08
N PHE A 7 -28.76 -19.57 4.94
CA PHE A 7 -29.55 -19.39 3.73
C PHE A 7 -28.94 -20.21 2.60
N LEU A 8 -29.73 -21.15 2.09
CA LEU A 8 -29.54 -21.91 0.87
C LEU A 8 -29.97 -21.06 -0.35
N VAL A 9 -29.49 -21.49 -1.54
CA VAL A 9 -30.14 -21.51 -2.89
C VAL A 9 -29.23 -20.88 -3.97
N PRO A 10 -29.10 -21.43 -5.19
CA PRO A 10 -28.88 -22.83 -5.58
C PRO A 10 -27.72 -23.00 -6.59
N LEU A 11 -27.37 -24.26 -6.81
CA LEU A 11 -26.48 -24.77 -7.86
C LEU A 11 -27.03 -24.49 -9.27
N VAL A 12 -26.23 -23.91 -10.17
CA VAL A 12 -26.41 -24.03 -11.63
C VAL A 12 -25.06 -24.23 -12.32
N LEU A 13 -24.88 -25.42 -12.88
CA LEU A 13 -23.94 -25.78 -13.95
C LEU A 13 -24.77 -26.70 -14.89
N PRO A 14 -24.54 -26.74 -16.23
CA PRO A 14 -23.21 -27.05 -16.77
C PRO A 14 -22.82 -26.45 -18.15
N GLY A 15 -21.51 -26.45 -18.41
CA GLY A 15 -20.95 -27.02 -19.63
C GLY A 15 -20.48 -26.05 -20.73
N THR A 16 -19.17 -25.91 -20.92
CA THR A 16 -18.47 -26.29 -22.17
C THR A 16 -16.95 -26.26 -21.99
N ALA A 17 -16.26 -27.04 -22.82
CA ALA A 17 -14.89 -27.52 -22.63
C ALA A 17 -13.79 -26.61 -23.21
N ALA A 18 -12.60 -26.77 -22.62
CA ALA A 18 -11.25 -26.78 -23.19
C ALA A 18 -10.69 -25.54 -23.91
N LEU A 19 -9.54 -25.05 -23.42
CA LEU A 19 -8.26 -25.26 -24.12
C LEU A 19 -7.06 -25.05 -23.16
N VAL A 20 -6.27 -26.10 -22.96
CA VAL A 20 -4.93 -26.03 -22.38
C VAL A 20 -3.96 -25.68 -23.50
N SER A 21 -3.22 -24.58 -23.35
CA SER A 21 -2.08 -24.25 -24.19
C SER A 21 -0.79 -24.33 -23.37
N ARG A 22 0.02 -25.35 -23.65
CA ARG A 22 1.43 -25.45 -23.24
C ARG A 22 2.27 -24.56 -24.15
N GLY A 23 2.97 -23.58 -23.57
CA GLY A 23 3.99 -22.78 -24.24
C GLY A 23 5.33 -22.89 -23.52
N SER A 24 6.38 -23.17 -24.29
CA SER A 24 7.70 -23.64 -23.88
C SER A 24 8.56 -22.63 -23.12
N ALA A 25 9.39 -23.17 -22.21
CA ALA A 25 10.55 -22.51 -21.63
C ALA A 25 11.55 -22.04 -22.70
N GLY A 26 12.15 -20.88 -22.45
CA GLY A 26 13.22 -20.29 -23.25
C GLY A 26 13.84 -19.09 -22.55
N GLN A 27 14.71 -19.34 -21.56
CA GLN A 27 15.59 -18.34 -20.95
C GLN A 27 16.65 -17.88 -21.97
N ARG A 28 16.77 -16.56 -22.20
CA ARG A 28 17.97 -15.87 -22.71
C ARG A 28 18.04 -14.43 -22.15
N PRO A 29 19.25 -13.84 -22.07
CA PRO A 29 19.72 -13.11 -20.90
C PRO A 29 19.32 -11.64 -20.86
N ILE A 30 19.28 -11.12 -19.63
CA ILE A 30 19.18 -9.70 -19.27
C ILE A 30 20.43 -8.99 -19.78
N ASP A 31 20.30 -8.06 -20.72
CA ASP A 31 21.24 -6.94 -20.82
C ASP A 31 20.67 -5.70 -21.55
N ARG A 32 20.82 -4.56 -20.86
CA ARG A 32 20.99 -3.17 -21.30
C ARG A 32 19.83 -2.39 -21.94
N PHE A 33 19.28 -1.55 -21.07
CA PHE A 33 18.79 -0.19 -21.31
C PHE A 33 19.39 0.53 -22.53
N SER A 34 18.52 0.93 -23.47
CA SER A 34 18.40 2.32 -23.91
C SER A 34 17.07 2.52 -24.66
N VAL A 35 16.06 3.06 -23.97
CA VAL A 35 14.86 3.68 -24.57
C VAL A 35 14.46 4.80 -23.61
N ASN A 36 14.30 6.02 -24.12
CA ASN A 36 14.02 7.28 -23.40
C ASN A 36 13.35 7.11 -22.02
N ASP A 37 14.09 7.43 -20.97
CA ASP A 37 13.85 7.03 -19.57
C ASP A 37 12.78 7.88 -18.84
N GLU A 38 12.36 9.02 -19.41
CA GLU A 38 11.44 9.97 -18.75
C GLU A 38 9.95 9.57 -18.80
N THR A 39 9.61 8.49 -19.51
CA THR A 39 8.22 8.01 -19.65
C THR A 39 8.01 6.60 -19.10
N ARG A 40 9.05 5.98 -18.52
CA ARG A 40 8.97 4.60 -18.05
C ARG A 40 8.67 4.56 -16.56
N CYS A 41 7.60 3.86 -16.21
CA CYS A 41 7.29 3.56 -14.82
C CYS A 41 8.37 2.65 -14.21
N LYS A 42 8.74 2.94 -12.96
CA LYS A 42 9.56 2.05 -12.14
C LYS A 42 8.62 1.04 -11.48
N VAL A 43 8.91 -0.24 -11.66
CA VAL A 43 8.11 -1.33 -11.10
C VAL A 43 8.97 -2.17 -10.18
N SER A 44 8.50 -2.33 -8.95
CA SER A 44 9.11 -3.13 -7.91
C SER A 44 8.18 -4.26 -7.51
N HIS A 45 8.51 -5.47 -7.93
CA HIS A 45 7.75 -6.68 -7.63
C HIS A 45 8.52 -7.58 -6.69
N VAL A 46 7.87 -8.05 -5.62
CA VAL A 46 8.41 -9.01 -4.66
C VAL A 46 7.35 -10.03 -4.26
N THR A 47 7.78 -11.26 -4.01
CA THR A 47 6.96 -12.33 -3.42
C THR A 47 7.15 -12.41 -1.91
N ARG A 48 6.26 -13.15 -1.26
CA ARG A 48 6.19 -13.34 0.20
C ARG A 48 7.53 -13.65 0.87
N TYR A 49 8.42 -14.38 0.18
CA TYR A 49 9.69 -14.86 0.73
C TYR A 49 10.92 -14.28 0.04
N ASP A 50 10.76 -13.32 -0.88
CA ASP A 50 11.90 -12.70 -1.56
C ASP A 50 12.74 -11.90 -0.56
N MET A 51 14.02 -12.26 -0.45
CA MET A 51 14.98 -11.61 0.44
C MET A 51 16.39 -11.68 -0.15
N ALA A 52 17.18 -10.65 0.11
CA ALA A 52 18.61 -10.66 -0.14
C ALA A 52 19.28 -11.79 0.66
N ARG A 53 19.93 -12.73 -0.03
CA ARG A 53 20.61 -13.87 0.61
C ARG A 53 21.81 -13.48 1.48
N LYS A 54 22.37 -12.30 1.26
CA LYS A 54 23.53 -11.76 2.00
C LYS A 54 23.09 -10.52 2.77
N ARG A 55 23.71 -10.29 3.92
CA ARG A 55 23.62 -9.02 4.66
C ARG A 55 24.38 -7.95 3.90
N ASN A 56 23.75 -7.42 2.86
CA ASN A 56 24.22 -6.26 2.14
C ASN A 56 23.75 -5.01 2.90
N PRO A 57 24.61 -3.99 3.08
CA PRO A 57 24.17 -2.70 3.56
C PRO A 57 23.06 -2.15 2.65
N VAL A 58 22.03 -1.57 3.25
CA VAL A 58 20.99 -0.81 2.55
C VAL A 58 21.47 0.63 2.47
N PHE A 59 21.58 1.14 1.25
CA PHE A 59 21.98 2.52 1.02
C PHE A 59 20.74 3.34 0.69
N PHE A 60 20.40 4.25 1.60
CA PHE A 60 19.37 5.25 1.34
C PHE A 60 20.00 6.42 0.60
N SER A 61 19.39 6.82 -0.50
CA SER A 61 19.76 8.06 -1.15
C SER A 61 19.32 9.24 -0.29
N THR A 62 20.10 10.32 -0.36
CA THR A 62 19.84 11.58 0.37
C THR A 62 19.34 12.68 -0.56
N SER A 63 19.00 12.33 -1.80
CA SER A 63 18.60 13.28 -2.82
C SER A 63 17.19 13.79 -2.55
N PRO A 64 16.96 15.11 -2.62
CA PRO A 64 15.61 15.68 -2.54
C PRO A 64 14.74 15.39 -3.76
N LEU A 65 15.31 14.75 -4.77
CA LEU A 65 14.65 14.38 -6.02
C LEU A 65 14.27 12.90 -6.05
N ASP A 66 14.55 12.15 -4.98
CA ASP A 66 14.11 10.76 -4.90
C ASP A 66 12.59 10.69 -4.79
N ASP A 67 12.03 9.67 -5.42
CA ASP A 67 10.62 9.35 -5.27
C ASP A 67 10.39 8.75 -3.88
N LEU A 68 9.63 9.46 -3.06
CA LEU A 68 9.35 9.09 -1.67
C LEU A 68 8.48 7.83 -1.56
N GLU A 69 7.68 7.56 -2.58
CA GLU A 69 6.73 6.44 -2.56
C GLU A 69 7.34 5.16 -3.15
N GLN A 70 8.50 5.28 -3.81
CA GLN A 70 9.21 4.13 -4.36
C GLN A 70 10.00 3.39 -3.27
N PRO A 71 9.95 2.05 -3.26
CA PRO A 71 10.86 1.23 -2.46
C PRO A 71 12.32 1.70 -2.56
N SER A 72 12.87 2.04 -1.41
CA SER A 72 14.27 2.37 -1.17
C SER A 72 15.10 1.13 -0.78
N ILE A 73 14.46 0.04 -0.35
CA ILE A 73 15.13 -1.19 0.09
C ILE A 73 15.02 -2.28 -0.98
N GLU A 74 15.84 -2.16 -2.02
CA GLU A 74 15.88 -3.12 -3.13
C GLU A 74 17.26 -3.79 -3.28
N PRO A 75 17.35 -5.13 -3.21
CA PRO A 75 16.32 -6.08 -2.78
C PRO A 75 16.04 -5.99 -1.26
N MET A 76 14.85 -6.43 -0.82
CA MET A 76 14.49 -6.51 0.61
C MET A 76 15.58 -7.23 1.41
N ASN A 77 15.91 -6.71 2.60
CA ASN A 77 16.99 -7.25 3.43
C ASN A 77 16.48 -7.60 4.84
N SER A 78 17.20 -8.43 5.59
CA SER A 78 16.72 -8.98 6.87
C SER A 78 16.77 -8.01 8.06
N THR A 79 17.11 -6.74 7.85
CA THR A 79 17.39 -5.78 8.94
C THR A 79 16.60 -4.50 8.82
N ALA A 80 15.80 -4.34 7.77
CA ALA A 80 15.05 -3.15 7.51
C ALA A 80 13.72 -3.52 6.84
N GLY A 81 12.73 -2.65 7.04
CA GLY A 81 11.41 -2.80 6.45
C GLY A 81 10.93 -1.45 5.94
N GLU A 82 10.00 -1.51 4.99
CA GLU A 82 9.36 -0.36 4.39
C GLU A 82 7.88 -0.40 4.70
N GLN A 83 7.30 0.78 4.88
CA GLN A 83 5.91 0.95 5.23
C GLN A 83 5.31 2.13 4.48
N TRP A 84 4.11 1.91 3.94
CA TRP A 84 3.20 2.96 3.49
C TRP A 84 2.02 2.98 4.45
N GLU A 85 1.76 4.13 5.06
CA GLU A 85 0.72 4.27 6.09
C GLU A 85 -0.27 5.37 5.69
N PHE A 86 -1.56 5.07 5.86
CA PHE A 86 -2.65 5.99 5.58
C PHE A 86 -3.63 5.94 6.74
N ASP A 87 -3.86 7.09 7.37
CA ASP A 87 -4.75 7.21 8.52
C ASP A 87 -5.68 8.41 8.39
N GLY A 88 -6.80 8.33 9.10
CA GLY A 88 -7.77 9.40 9.13
C GLY A 88 -8.76 9.26 10.26
N VAL A 89 -9.33 10.40 10.64
CA VAL A 89 -10.40 10.51 11.62
C VAL A 89 -11.47 11.41 11.00
N SER A 90 -12.75 11.08 11.20
CA SER A 90 -13.86 11.91 10.76
C SER A 90 -13.86 13.27 11.47
N GLU A 91 -14.48 14.29 10.86
CA GLU A 91 -14.53 15.64 11.42
C GLU A 91 -15.16 15.68 12.83
N ASP A 92 -16.14 14.82 13.08
CA ASP A 92 -16.81 14.68 14.38
C ASP A 92 -16.05 13.78 15.39
N GLY A 93 -14.93 13.18 14.98
CA GLY A 93 -14.13 12.28 15.81
C GLY A 93 -14.78 10.91 16.06
N MET A 94 -15.88 10.58 15.38
CA MET A 94 -16.68 9.39 15.66
C MET A 94 -16.27 8.17 14.85
N GLN A 95 -15.41 8.33 13.85
CA GLN A 95 -14.90 7.27 13.01
C GLN A 95 -13.41 7.48 12.77
N ALA A 96 -12.64 6.40 12.77
CA ALA A 96 -11.23 6.43 12.43
C ALA A 96 -10.88 5.23 11.58
N PHE A 97 -9.85 5.37 10.76
CA PHE A 97 -9.27 4.26 10.02
C PHE A 97 -7.74 4.37 9.98
N VAL A 98 -7.09 3.23 9.79
CA VAL A 98 -5.67 3.14 9.48
C VAL A 98 -5.42 1.98 8.52
N PHE A 99 -4.57 2.21 7.54
CA PHE A 99 -4.01 1.22 6.64
C PHE A 99 -2.50 1.26 6.72
N GLY A 100 -1.88 0.11 6.92
CA GLY A 100 -0.44 -0.07 6.83
C GLY A 100 -0.11 -1.16 5.81
N PHE A 101 0.69 -0.80 4.82
CA PHE A 101 1.23 -1.73 3.83
C PHE A 101 2.71 -1.93 4.13
N TYR A 102 3.14 -3.18 4.30
CA TYR A 102 4.47 -3.50 4.79
C TYR A 102 5.22 -4.40 3.83
N ARG A 103 6.48 -4.05 3.62
CA ARG A 103 7.57 -4.93 3.16
C ARG A 103 8.57 -5.03 4.31
N ASP A 104 8.28 -5.91 5.27
CA ASP A 104 9.01 -6.00 6.54
C ASP A 104 9.28 -7.48 6.92
N PRO A 105 10.55 -7.91 7.00
CA PRO A 105 10.91 -9.26 7.40
C PRO A 105 10.81 -9.52 8.91
N ASN A 106 10.52 -8.52 9.75
CA ASN A 106 10.57 -8.66 11.21
C ASN A 106 9.68 -9.79 11.74
N PHE A 107 8.57 -10.09 11.08
CA PHE A 107 7.64 -11.17 11.46
C PHE A 107 7.76 -12.43 10.59
N SER A 108 8.69 -12.44 9.64
CA SER A 108 8.88 -13.56 8.70
C SER A 108 9.29 -14.86 9.39
N PHE A 109 9.88 -14.78 10.59
CA PHE A 109 10.27 -15.95 11.39
C PHE A 109 9.08 -16.80 11.86
N PHE A 110 7.84 -16.28 11.83
CA PHE A 110 6.62 -17.04 12.07
C PHE A 110 6.12 -17.80 10.82
N GLY A 111 6.81 -17.70 9.68
CA GLY A 111 6.47 -18.41 8.44
C GLY A 111 5.46 -17.69 7.53
N ALA A 112 4.87 -16.59 8.00
CA ALA A 112 3.86 -15.81 7.26
C ALA A 112 4.45 -14.95 6.12
N GLY A 113 5.78 -14.77 6.11
CA GLY A 113 6.50 -14.01 5.08
C GLY A 113 6.78 -12.55 5.42
N ASN A 114 7.21 -11.78 4.42
CA ASN A 114 7.69 -10.40 4.56
C ASN A 114 6.64 -9.35 4.17
N LEU A 115 5.50 -9.77 3.63
CA LEU A 115 4.49 -8.89 3.06
C LEU A 115 3.26 -8.90 3.95
N ARG A 116 2.97 -7.78 4.60
CA ARG A 116 1.86 -7.66 5.54
C ARG A 116 0.99 -6.47 5.17
N VAL A 117 -0.31 -6.62 5.36
CA VAL A 117 -1.28 -5.53 5.36
C VAL A 117 -1.92 -5.46 6.74
N TYR A 118 -2.05 -4.26 7.26
CA TYR A 118 -2.86 -3.93 8.43
C TYR A 118 -3.98 -3.01 7.99
N ALA A 119 -5.23 -3.32 8.34
CA ALA A 119 -6.33 -2.40 8.14
C ALA A 119 -7.22 -2.41 9.39
N GLU A 120 -7.56 -1.23 9.89
CA GLU A 120 -8.46 -1.07 11.02
C GLU A 120 -9.44 0.09 10.81
N PHE A 121 -10.67 -0.12 11.25
CA PHE A 121 -11.73 0.87 11.36
C PHE A 121 -12.28 0.86 12.78
N ALA A 122 -12.48 2.03 13.36
CA ALA A 122 -13.09 2.21 14.67
C ALA A 122 -14.30 3.14 14.55
N PHE A 123 -15.37 2.81 15.28
CA PHE A 123 -16.63 3.55 15.28
C PHE A 123 -17.04 3.96 16.70
N ALA A 124 -17.78 5.06 16.83
CA ALA A 124 -18.21 5.61 18.11
C ALA A 124 -19.10 4.70 18.96
N ASN A 125 -19.77 3.72 18.36
CA ASN A 125 -20.53 2.71 19.10
C ASN A 125 -19.62 1.66 19.78
N GLY A 126 -18.29 1.79 19.68
CA GLY A 126 -17.29 0.87 20.21
C GLY A 126 -17.01 -0.33 19.31
N SER A 127 -17.69 -0.46 18.17
CA SER A 127 -17.36 -1.51 17.19
C SER A 127 -16.05 -1.20 16.48
N ARG A 128 -15.34 -2.27 16.12
CA ARG A 128 -14.09 -2.20 15.38
C ARG A 128 -14.03 -3.30 14.34
N TYR A 129 -13.44 -3.00 13.20
CA TYR A 129 -13.00 -3.98 12.21
C TYR A 129 -11.47 -3.88 12.16
N ALA A 130 -10.75 -4.97 12.38
CA ALA A 130 -9.29 -4.97 12.34
C ALA A 130 -8.80 -6.28 11.73
N ILE A 131 -7.95 -6.18 10.71
CA ILE A 131 -7.42 -7.33 9.97
C ILE A 131 -5.92 -7.21 9.76
N VAL A 132 -5.24 -8.37 9.82
CA VAL A 132 -3.83 -8.52 9.48
C VAL A 132 -3.71 -9.62 8.45
N ASP A 133 -3.44 -9.25 7.20
CA ASP A 133 -3.30 -10.18 6.09
C ASP A 133 -1.84 -10.27 5.64
N TYR A 134 -1.45 -11.45 5.16
CA TYR A 134 -0.10 -11.71 4.64
C TYR A 134 -0.15 -12.03 3.15
N ALA A 135 0.38 -11.11 2.34
CA ALA A 135 0.29 -11.21 0.88
C ALA A 135 1.21 -12.31 0.33
N GLU A 136 0.83 -12.86 -0.82
CA GLU A 136 1.70 -13.73 -1.63
C GLU A 136 2.66 -12.90 -2.47
N GLU A 137 2.20 -11.75 -2.96
CA GLU A 137 3.00 -10.80 -3.73
C GLU A 137 2.65 -9.34 -3.44
N SER A 138 3.64 -8.48 -3.66
CA SER A 138 3.52 -7.03 -3.59
C SER A 138 4.14 -6.41 -4.84
N THR A 139 3.40 -5.48 -5.45
CA THR A 139 3.87 -4.67 -6.57
C THR A 139 3.74 -3.20 -6.22
N ILE A 140 4.83 -2.44 -6.34
CA ILE A 140 4.80 -0.98 -6.37
C ILE A 140 5.15 -0.55 -7.79
N GLU A 141 4.31 0.28 -8.38
CA GLU A 141 4.55 0.93 -9.67
C GLU A 141 4.51 2.44 -9.47
N SER A 142 5.62 3.12 -9.76
CA SER A 142 5.69 4.57 -9.79
C SER A 142 5.92 5.05 -11.22
N CYS A 143 5.01 5.90 -11.69
CA CYS A 143 5.02 6.45 -13.03
C CYS A 143 5.15 7.98 -12.98
N PRO A 144 6.09 8.60 -13.72
CA PRO A 144 6.15 10.04 -13.87
C PRO A 144 4.79 10.62 -14.28
N HIS A 145 4.39 11.74 -13.68
CA HIS A 145 3.13 12.47 -13.93
C HIS A 145 1.81 11.75 -13.57
N THR A 146 1.84 10.44 -13.34
CA THR A 146 0.65 9.67 -12.94
C THR A 146 0.61 9.48 -11.43
N GLY A 147 1.74 9.07 -10.85
CA GLY A 147 1.90 8.83 -9.42
C GLY A 147 2.28 7.39 -9.12
N THR A 148 1.98 6.95 -7.89
CA THR A 148 2.42 5.65 -7.37
C THR A 148 1.23 4.78 -7.03
N ARG A 149 1.28 3.52 -7.45
CA ARG A 149 0.30 2.49 -7.14
C ARG A 149 0.98 1.33 -6.42
N GLY A 150 0.46 0.97 -5.27
CA GLY A 150 0.89 -0.20 -4.51
C GLY A 150 -0.20 -1.25 -4.43
N ILE A 151 0.14 -2.52 -4.63
CA ILE A 151 -0.78 -3.66 -4.56
C ILE A 151 -0.16 -4.74 -3.68
N TRP A 152 -0.94 -5.22 -2.71
CA TRP A 152 -0.67 -6.43 -1.92
C TRP A 152 -1.83 -7.38 -2.15
N LYS A 153 -1.56 -8.62 -2.56
CA LYS A 153 -2.63 -9.58 -2.85
C LYS A 153 -2.26 -11.02 -2.54
N ALA A 154 -3.30 -11.83 -2.41
CA ALA A 154 -3.26 -13.28 -2.44
C ALA A 154 -4.35 -13.79 -3.42
N ASP A 155 -4.72 -15.07 -3.34
CA ASP A 155 -5.64 -15.70 -4.30
C ASP A 155 -7.04 -15.09 -4.31
N ASP A 156 -7.58 -14.70 -3.14
CA ASP A 156 -8.97 -14.30 -2.94
C ASP A 156 -9.14 -12.86 -2.42
N TRP A 157 -8.05 -12.11 -2.24
CA TRP A 157 -8.10 -10.73 -1.79
C TRP A 157 -6.98 -9.87 -2.36
N ALA A 158 -7.23 -8.56 -2.43
CA ALA A 158 -6.28 -7.54 -2.81
C ALA A 158 -6.52 -6.23 -2.05
N TYR A 159 -5.42 -5.62 -1.60
CA TYR A 159 -5.40 -4.27 -1.05
C TYR A 159 -4.52 -3.41 -1.97
N MET A 160 -5.04 -2.26 -2.34
CA MET A 160 -4.39 -1.34 -3.25
C MET A 160 -4.38 0.08 -2.69
N PHE A 161 -3.29 0.79 -2.87
CA PHE A 161 -3.26 2.25 -2.77
C PHE A 161 -2.84 2.88 -4.09
N GLU A 162 -3.31 4.09 -4.33
CA GLU A 162 -2.92 4.95 -5.44
C GLU A 162 -2.70 6.35 -4.89
N ILE A 163 -1.55 6.96 -5.17
CA ILE A 163 -1.19 8.32 -4.79
C ILE A 163 -0.92 9.09 -6.08
N SER A 164 -1.54 10.26 -6.27
CA SER A 164 -1.30 11.08 -7.45
C SER A 164 0.13 11.62 -7.49
N ALA A 165 0.68 11.90 -8.68
CA ALA A 165 2.06 12.39 -8.82
C ALA A 165 2.35 13.71 -8.07
N ASP A 166 1.32 14.55 -7.90
CA ASP A 166 1.40 15.79 -7.12
C ASP A 166 1.06 15.59 -5.63
N MET A 167 0.80 14.33 -5.22
CA MET A 167 0.40 13.90 -3.87
C MET A 167 -0.84 14.66 -3.34
N SER A 168 -1.67 15.17 -4.24
CA SER A 168 -2.91 15.88 -3.90
C SER A 168 -4.05 14.92 -3.56
N GLN A 169 -3.99 13.68 -4.03
CA GLN A 169 -5.03 12.67 -3.83
C GLN A 169 -4.44 11.31 -3.53
N THR A 170 -5.13 10.58 -2.66
CA THR A 170 -4.89 9.16 -2.42
C THR A 170 -6.20 8.39 -2.50
N ARG A 171 -6.15 7.21 -3.10
CA ARG A 171 -7.23 6.22 -3.07
C ARG A 171 -6.72 4.93 -2.46
N ILE A 172 -7.49 4.35 -1.57
CA ILE A 172 -7.25 3.00 -1.03
C ILE A 172 -8.44 2.15 -1.42
N THR A 173 -8.18 0.97 -1.98
CA THR A 173 -9.20 0.00 -2.37
C THR A 173 -8.91 -1.32 -1.67
N VAL A 174 -9.92 -1.90 -1.06
CA VAL A 174 -9.88 -3.24 -0.46
C VAL A 174 -10.92 -4.08 -1.16
N SER A 175 -10.49 -5.24 -1.66
CA SER A 175 -11.37 -6.28 -2.17
C SER A 175 -11.00 -7.59 -1.48
N ASN A 176 -11.91 -8.11 -0.68
CA ASN A 176 -11.79 -9.42 -0.05
C ASN A 176 -13.20 -10.04 0.12
N PRO A 177 -13.32 -11.33 0.51
CA PRO A 177 -14.62 -11.97 0.63
C PRO A 177 -15.56 -11.35 1.70
N GLU A 178 -15.02 -10.58 2.63
CA GLU A 178 -15.76 -9.96 3.74
C GLU A 178 -16.27 -8.56 3.39
N ALA A 179 -15.51 -7.79 2.60
CA ALA A 179 -15.78 -6.39 2.33
C ALA A 179 -15.15 -5.87 1.03
N GLU A 180 -15.87 -4.92 0.42
CA GLU A 180 -15.40 -4.06 -0.66
C GLU A 180 -15.36 -2.62 -0.13
N ILE A 181 -14.17 -2.05 0.00
CA ILE A 181 -13.95 -0.74 0.65
C ILE A 181 -13.21 0.19 -0.30
N THR A 182 -13.65 1.45 -0.37
CA THR A 182 -12.91 2.52 -1.02
C THR A 182 -12.77 3.72 -0.09
N VAL A 183 -11.54 4.15 0.15
CA VAL A 183 -11.22 5.38 0.89
C VAL A 183 -10.61 6.38 -0.07
N LEU A 184 -11.13 7.60 -0.06
CA LEU A 184 -10.59 8.72 -0.84
C LEU A 184 -10.09 9.80 0.11
N MET A 185 -8.85 10.23 -0.10
CA MET A 185 -8.20 11.27 0.67
C MET A 185 -7.76 12.39 -0.26
N ALA A 186 -8.03 13.63 0.14
CA ALA A 186 -7.55 14.82 -0.55
C ALA A 186 -6.59 15.58 0.37
N SER A 187 -5.44 15.96 -0.16
CA SER A 187 -4.49 16.79 0.57
C SER A 187 -4.93 18.25 0.59
N ILE A 188 -4.89 18.86 1.77
CA ILE A 188 -5.16 20.29 1.98
C ILE A 188 -3.87 21.12 2.05
N SER A 189 -2.71 20.49 1.92
CA SER A 189 -1.41 21.16 1.98
C SER A 189 -0.42 20.53 1.02
N PRO A 190 0.60 21.27 0.55
CA PRO A 190 1.69 20.67 -0.20
C PRO A 190 2.35 19.52 0.57
N PRO A 191 2.93 18.52 -0.14
CA PRO A 191 3.64 17.42 0.47
C PRO A 191 4.75 17.90 1.39
N ARG A 192 4.87 17.27 2.55
CA ARG A 192 5.91 17.58 3.53
C ARG A 192 6.97 16.52 3.43
N THR A 193 8.14 16.91 2.93
CA THR A 193 9.31 16.06 2.92
C THR A 193 10.13 16.33 4.17
N SER A 194 10.41 15.30 4.97
CA SER A 194 11.34 15.41 6.09
C SER A 194 12.77 15.37 5.58
N PHE A 195 13.14 16.32 4.71
CA PHE A 195 14.56 16.61 4.57
C PHE A 195 15.00 17.26 5.87
N LEU A 196 16.20 16.89 6.33
CA LEU A 196 17.01 17.70 7.24
C LEU A 196 17.33 19.03 6.55
N LEU A 197 16.30 19.85 6.31
CA LEU A 197 16.43 21.25 6.04
C LEU A 197 16.69 21.89 7.39
N ASP A 198 17.96 22.04 7.69
CA ASP A 198 18.51 22.95 8.71
C ASP A 198 18.14 24.44 8.43
N ARG A 199 17.05 24.70 7.69
CA ARG A 199 16.72 26.00 7.07
C ARG A 199 15.23 26.33 6.93
N ALA A 200 14.31 25.69 7.65
CA ALA A 200 12.88 26.05 7.57
C ALA A 200 12.29 26.79 8.77
N CYS A 201 13.11 27.21 9.75
CA CYS A 201 12.65 28.14 10.78
C CYS A 201 13.74 29.18 11.06
N PRO A 202 13.72 30.37 10.40
CA PRO A 202 14.59 31.44 10.82
C PRO A 202 14.19 31.83 12.24
N ARG A 203 15.01 31.45 13.22
CA ARG A 203 14.95 31.99 14.58
C ARG A 203 15.19 33.50 14.48
N GLY A 204 14.12 34.26 14.39
CA GLY A 204 14.22 35.71 14.42
C GLY A 204 13.17 36.45 13.63
N ARG A 205 11.93 36.44 14.11
CA ARG A 205 11.06 37.62 14.33
C ARG A 205 9.62 37.13 14.56
N SER A 206 8.96 37.79 15.50
CA SER A 206 7.70 37.42 16.12
C SER A 206 6.59 37.00 15.13
N GLY A 207 5.88 35.92 15.47
CA GLY A 207 4.41 35.94 15.35
C GLY A 207 3.74 35.13 14.22
N ARG A 208 4.43 34.28 13.46
CA ARG A 208 3.72 33.37 12.52
C ARG A 208 3.55 31.98 13.13
N ARG A 209 2.30 31.67 13.48
CA ARG A 209 1.84 30.33 13.85
C ARG A 209 2.04 29.39 12.66
N CYS A 210 2.70 28.26 12.88
CA CYS A 210 2.60 27.12 11.97
C CYS A 210 1.13 26.69 11.93
N HIS A 211 0.56 26.61 10.73
CA HIS A 211 -0.86 26.33 10.55
C HIS A 211 -1.24 24.93 11.03
N ASP A 212 -2.41 24.88 11.67
CA ASP A 212 -3.15 23.71 12.12
C ASP A 212 -3.73 22.94 10.91
N LEU A 213 -3.73 21.60 10.96
CA LEU A 213 -4.10 20.72 9.84
C LEU A 213 -5.48 20.12 10.08
N ARG A 214 -6.42 20.34 9.16
CA ARG A 214 -7.67 19.56 9.04
C ARG A 214 -7.61 18.70 7.79
N ARG A 215 -7.87 17.39 7.89
CA ARG A 215 -7.95 16.49 6.73
C ARG A 215 -9.42 16.23 6.43
N ASP A 216 -9.82 16.41 5.17
CA ASP A 216 -11.14 15.99 4.71
C ASP A 216 -11.03 14.55 4.18
N VAL A 217 -11.70 13.62 4.88
CA VAL A 217 -11.78 12.20 4.50
C VAL A 217 -13.18 11.93 4.00
N VAL A 218 -13.29 11.36 2.80
CA VAL A 218 -14.56 10.82 2.30
C VAL A 218 -14.44 9.30 2.24
N MET A 219 -15.17 8.61 3.10
CA MET A 219 -15.26 7.14 3.06
C MET A 219 -16.51 6.73 2.27
N VAL A 220 -16.32 5.90 1.25
CA VAL A 220 -17.41 5.33 0.46
C VAL A 220 -17.32 3.81 0.56
N GLY A 221 -18.12 3.23 1.44
CA GLY A 221 -18.23 1.78 1.61
C GLY A 221 -19.64 1.29 1.26
N ASN A 222 -19.73 0.32 0.36
CA ASN A 222 -20.96 -0.45 0.10
C ASN A 222 -20.78 -1.88 0.66
N GLY A 223 -20.65 -1.99 1.98
CA GLY A 223 -20.50 -3.28 2.67
C GLY A 223 -21.48 -3.39 3.83
N ARG A 224 -22.12 -4.55 3.99
CA ARG A 224 -22.96 -4.85 5.16
C ARG A 224 -22.04 -5.17 6.33
N ALA A 225 -22.00 -4.27 7.32
CA ALA A 225 -21.50 -4.55 8.67
C ALA A 225 -22.54 -5.34 9.49
#